data_AF-A0AAW1LNS2-F1
#
_entry.id   AF-A0AAW1LNS2-F1
#
_cell.length_a   1.000
_cell.length_b   1.000
_cell.length_c   1.000
_cell.angle_alpha   90.00
_cell.angle_beta   90.00
_cell.angle_gamma   90.00
#
_symmetry.space_group_name_H-M   'P 1'
#
loop_
_entity.id
_entity.type
_entity.pdbx_description
1 polymer ?
#
loop_
_entity_poly.entity_id
_entity_poly.type
_entity_poly.pdbx_seq_one_letter_code
_entity_poly.pdbx_strand_id
1 'polypeptide(L)'
;MDTGCGALVGKLDDLKPTPQNPREEDDNNSDNDDGCDGAELHAAAEEGRGEDVLLILGKNPGLIRTGDPVGNTVLHMAAKDGDIVTVCNLIAFLEERQDEDSKKVLEDKNVSGDTALHLAIKNGHRKVAYHLIKADKTTGFIRNNDGKNPCHLAEKAGFSEVCQLSDILLVPYSLDVDARMEQVKRDLMSKSRKHVLWTELYKAIKVGEEDVLITGLRRDAKELLWHKDPCGETLLHVAVTASKMGPFSKLVQFMISNGLTDAALLGDRQGNTALHYAIMFREHSKAICLIEAEPTAVFQVNHHGVSPLYLAVEAGREDLVKLLVTQSCLPPWESEMLLHPQHAALAHLAIKAKSFDIFKLLVKHLPELVKVTYEKGWRLLSHAANRGFLDGVTYLLTKFPEYAKKCDKDGSFPIHKAVGGGNLSIVKAFYKHCPQTFYHIDHKGRNVLQIAVRYERADIVTYLTKELRMDDSFFESKGQ
;
A
#
# COMPACT_ATOMS: atom_id res chain seq x y z
N MET A 1 50.72 36.12 -23.04
CA MET A 1 50.91 36.56 -21.64
C MET A 1 50.28 35.46 -20.80
N ASP A 2 50.93 34.31 -20.62
CA ASP A 2 52.16 34.08 -19.81
C ASP A 2 52.16 34.95 -18.54
N THR A 3 52.21 34.42 -17.31
CA THR A 3 52.96 33.27 -16.74
C THR A 3 52.10 32.52 -15.70
N GLY A 4 52.28 31.26 -15.31
CA GLY A 4 53.43 30.36 -15.29
C GLY A 4 53.51 29.74 -13.90
N CYS A 5 53.32 28.42 -13.77
CA CYS A 5 53.84 27.64 -12.64
C CYS A 5 54.05 26.21 -13.12
N GLY A 6 55.26 25.98 -13.61
CA GLY A 6 55.77 24.66 -13.93
C GLY A 6 56.67 24.15 -12.81
N ALA A 7 56.76 22.81 -12.79
CA ALA A 7 57.81 21.99 -12.19
C ALA A 7 57.91 21.95 -10.66
N LEU A 8 57.59 20.78 -10.11
CA LEU A 8 58.58 19.91 -9.48
C LEU A 8 58.08 18.46 -9.56
N VAL A 9 58.43 17.79 -10.66
CA VAL A 9 58.49 16.33 -10.75
C VAL A 9 59.82 15.92 -10.11
N GLY A 10 59.78 15.04 -9.12
CA GLY A 10 60.97 14.61 -8.38
C GLY A 10 60.82 13.26 -7.70
N LYS A 11 60.99 12.20 -8.50
CA LYS A 11 61.40 10.82 -8.15
C LYS A 11 60.46 9.97 -7.26
N LEU A 12 59.70 9.12 -7.95
CA LEU A 12 59.18 7.84 -7.45
C LEU A 12 59.53 6.76 -8.50
N ASP A 13 60.82 6.62 -8.81
CA ASP A 13 61.34 5.67 -9.82
C ASP A 13 61.97 4.40 -9.22
N ASP A 14 62.02 4.27 -7.89
CA ASP A 14 62.58 3.10 -7.25
C ASP A 14 61.49 2.40 -6.44
N LEU A 15 60.85 1.39 -7.07
CA LEU A 15 60.40 0.13 -6.47
C LEU A 15 59.54 -0.62 -7.52
N LYS A 16 60.20 -1.29 -8.47
CA LYS A 16 59.55 -2.31 -9.30
C LYS A 16 59.11 -3.48 -8.39
N PRO A 17 57.88 -4.02 -8.53
CA PRO A 17 57.53 -5.27 -7.86
C PRO A 17 58.16 -6.46 -8.60
N THR A 18 58.88 -7.30 -7.86
CA THR A 18 59.23 -8.65 -8.28
C THR A 18 57.97 -9.54 -8.27
N PRO A 19 57.77 -10.44 -9.25
CA PRO A 19 56.58 -11.27 -9.29
C PRO A 19 56.83 -12.58 -8.53
N GLN A 20 55.93 -12.99 -7.63
CA GLN A 20 55.68 -14.41 -7.35
C GLN A 20 54.42 -14.65 -6.50
N ASN A 21 53.43 -15.25 -7.19
CA ASN A 21 52.53 -16.36 -6.86
C ASN A 21 51.86 -16.56 -5.47
N PRO A 22 50.71 -17.25 -5.45
CA PRO A 22 49.65 -17.06 -4.47
C PRO A 22 49.56 -18.18 -3.42
N ARG A 23 48.90 -17.83 -2.31
CA ARG A 23 48.32 -18.68 -1.25
C ARG A 23 49.31 -19.36 -0.32
N GLU A 24 49.13 -19.10 0.98
CA GLU A 24 48.79 -20.13 1.96
C GLU A 24 48.25 -19.45 3.24
N GLU A 25 47.15 -19.99 3.75
CA GLU A 25 46.64 -19.75 5.10
C GLU A 25 47.63 -20.36 6.10
N ASP A 26 47.93 -19.69 7.22
CA ASP A 26 47.90 -20.26 8.58
C ASP A 26 48.60 -19.36 9.61
N ASP A 27 47.86 -19.09 10.69
CA ASP A 27 48.24 -18.94 12.10
C ASP A 27 49.69 -18.51 12.46
N ASN A 28 49.82 -17.33 13.08
CA ASN A 28 50.18 -17.21 14.51
C ASN A 28 50.34 -15.76 14.98
N ASN A 29 49.94 -15.55 16.24
CA ASN A 29 49.91 -14.31 16.98
C ASN A 29 51.31 -13.85 17.46
N SER A 30 51.80 -12.72 16.91
CA SER A 30 52.88 -11.83 17.42
C SER A 30 52.97 -10.67 16.41
N ASP A 31 52.73 -9.40 16.70
CA ASP A 31 52.95 -8.59 17.88
C ASP A 31 51.91 -7.45 17.91
N ASN A 32 51.58 -6.96 19.11
CA ASN A 32 50.57 -5.92 19.39
C ASN A 32 50.97 -4.51 18.90
N ASP A 33 51.35 -4.32 17.63
CA ASP A 33 51.73 -3.01 17.06
C ASP A 33 50.66 -2.44 16.11
N ASP A 34 49.90 -3.28 15.40
CA ASP A 34 48.84 -2.86 14.46
C ASP A 34 47.70 -2.07 15.15
N GLY A 35 47.48 -2.31 16.44
CA GLY A 35 46.50 -1.58 17.24
C GLY A 35 46.93 -0.16 17.59
N CYS A 36 48.25 0.08 17.70
CA CYS A 36 48.80 1.39 18.01
C CYS A 36 48.85 2.25 16.74
N ASP A 37 49.33 1.68 15.64
CA ASP A 37 49.40 2.35 14.33
C ASP A 37 48.01 2.65 13.76
N GLY A 38 47.05 1.74 13.93
CA GLY A 38 45.65 1.98 13.58
C GLY A 38 45.03 3.11 14.40
N ALA A 39 45.26 3.15 15.72
CA ALA A 39 44.76 4.22 16.57
C ALA A 39 45.41 5.58 16.24
N GLU A 40 46.71 5.60 15.93
CA GLU A 40 47.44 6.79 15.51
C GLU A 40 46.95 7.32 14.16
N LEU A 41 46.62 6.42 13.22
CA LEU A 41 46.06 6.76 11.92
C LEU A 41 44.66 7.40 12.03
N HIS A 42 43.79 6.87 12.88
CA HIS A 42 42.46 7.45 13.12
C HIS A 42 42.55 8.79 13.86
N ALA A 43 43.46 8.92 14.84
CA ALA A 43 43.70 10.17 15.55
C ALA A 43 44.25 11.27 14.61
N ALA A 44 45.18 10.94 13.71
CA ALA A 44 45.69 11.87 12.72
C ALA A 44 44.60 12.38 11.75
N ALA A 45 43.65 11.51 11.38
CA ALA A 45 42.51 11.88 10.54
C ALA A 45 41.45 12.70 11.30
N GLU A 46 41.24 12.44 12.60
CA GLU A 46 40.36 13.23 13.45
C GLU A 46 40.90 14.65 13.71
N GLU A 47 42.24 14.79 13.77
CA GLU A 47 42.90 16.08 13.99
C GLU A 47 43.22 16.83 12.67
N GLY A 48 42.78 16.31 11.52
CA GLY A 48 42.93 16.94 10.20
C GLY A 48 44.36 17.00 9.66
N ARG A 49 45.26 16.13 10.15
CA ARG A 49 46.67 16.06 9.72
C ARG A 49 46.86 15.14 8.52
N GLY A 50 46.36 15.58 7.36
CA GLY A 50 46.36 14.78 6.13
C GLY A 50 47.74 14.33 5.61
N GLU A 51 48.82 15.04 5.95
CA GLU A 51 50.19 14.64 5.60
C GLU A 51 50.69 13.46 6.45
N ASP A 52 50.35 13.45 7.75
CA ASP A 52 50.68 12.36 8.67
C ASP A 52 49.92 11.08 8.29
N VAL A 53 48.65 11.22 7.87
CA VAL A 53 47.82 10.11 7.35
C VAL A 53 48.48 9.45 6.15
N LEU A 54 49.00 10.23 5.19
CA LEU A 54 49.72 9.70 4.02
C LEU A 54 51.05 9.06 4.40
N LEU A 55 51.78 9.62 5.35
CA LEU A 55 53.06 9.09 5.81
C LEU A 55 52.89 7.71 6.48
N ILE A 56 51.85 7.56 7.31
CA ILE A 56 51.50 6.30 7.98
C ILE A 56 51.05 5.26 6.95
N LEU A 57 50.16 5.63 6.02
CA LEU A 57 49.69 4.74 4.95
C LEU A 57 50.80 4.38 3.95
N GLY A 58 51.79 5.25 3.75
CA GLY A 58 52.97 4.97 2.92
C GLY A 58 53.90 3.93 3.55
N LYS A 59 53.97 3.85 4.88
CA LYS A 59 54.73 2.83 5.62
C LYS A 59 53.97 1.51 5.73
N ASN A 60 52.66 1.58 5.99
CA ASN A 60 51.79 0.41 6.09
C ASN A 60 50.45 0.62 5.34
N PRO A 61 50.39 0.28 4.04
CA PRO A 61 49.19 0.46 3.23
C PRO A 61 48.01 -0.43 3.63
N GLY A 62 48.26 -1.51 4.38
CA GLY A 62 47.22 -2.44 4.85
C GLY A 62 46.26 -1.80 5.85
N LEU A 63 46.66 -0.68 6.48
CA LEU A 63 45.87 0.01 7.50
C LEU A 63 44.66 0.78 6.93
N ILE A 64 44.56 0.96 5.61
CA ILE A 64 43.53 1.80 4.98
C ILE A 64 42.09 1.31 5.20
N ARG A 65 41.91 0.00 5.45
CA ARG A 65 40.62 -0.66 5.76
C ARG A 65 40.42 -0.94 7.25
N THR A 66 41.37 -0.54 8.10
CA THR A 66 41.20 -0.66 9.55
C THR A 66 40.08 0.27 9.99
N GLY A 67 39.22 -0.21 10.87
CA GLY A 67 38.10 0.54 11.42
C GLY A 67 38.34 0.88 12.88
N ASP A 68 37.85 2.04 13.30
CA ASP A 68 37.68 2.39 14.71
C ASP A 68 36.70 1.42 15.41
N PRO A 69 36.47 1.51 16.74
CA PRO A 69 35.51 0.66 17.46
C PRO A 69 34.05 0.73 16.94
N VAL A 70 33.71 1.72 16.10
CA VAL A 70 32.41 1.93 15.46
C VAL A 70 32.42 1.44 14.00
N GLY A 71 33.55 0.89 13.53
CA GLY A 71 33.76 0.41 12.17
C GLY A 71 33.98 1.54 11.15
N ASN A 72 34.29 2.76 11.57
CA ASN A 72 34.65 3.84 10.66
C ASN A 72 36.11 3.69 10.24
N THR A 73 36.36 3.64 8.93
CA THR A 73 37.72 3.76 8.39
C THR A 73 38.21 5.21 8.45
N VAL A 74 39.49 5.42 8.19
CA VAL A 74 40.11 6.75 8.04
C VAL A 74 39.33 7.64 7.06
N LEU A 75 38.81 7.07 5.98
CA LEU A 75 37.99 7.79 5.01
C LEU A 75 36.62 8.19 5.59
N HIS A 76 36.01 7.35 6.41
CA HIS A 76 34.77 7.69 7.12
C HIS A 76 34.98 8.85 8.10
N MET A 77 36.11 8.87 8.81
CA MET A 77 36.46 9.93 9.76
C MET A 77 36.71 11.26 9.03
N ALA A 78 37.55 11.26 8.00
CA ALA A 78 37.80 12.46 7.19
C ALA A 78 36.52 12.99 6.51
N ALA A 79 35.63 12.08 6.07
CA ALA A 79 34.35 12.46 5.49
C ALA A 79 33.33 13.00 6.50
N LYS A 80 33.38 12.49 7.74
CA LYS A 80 32.54 12.94 8.85
C LYS A 80 32.94 14.33 9.35
N ASP A 81 34.23 14.63 9.42
CA ASP A 81 34.76 15.93 9.86
C ASP A 81 34.76 16.99 8.74
N GLY A 82 34.72 16.52 7.48
CA GLY A 82 34.68 17.41 6.33
C GLY A 82 36.06 17.86 5.85
N ASP A 83 37.12 17.15 6.24
CA ASP A 83 38.49 17.43 5.82
C ASP A 83 38.71 17.05 4.35
N ILE A 84 38.54 18.04 3.47
CA ILE A 84 38.68 17.91 2.03
C ILE A 84 40.11 17.53 1.64
N VAL A 85 41.12 18.03 2.37
CA VAL A 85 42.53 17.83 2.00
C VAL A 85 42.89 16.36 2.22
N THR A 86 42.55 15.82 3.39
CA THR A 86 42.77 14.40 3.71
C THR A 86 41.95 13.49 2.78
N VAL A 87 40.70 13.83 2.45
CA VAL A 87 39.91 13.04 1.50
C VAL A 87 40.50 13.05 0.08
N CYS A 88 40.94 14.19 -0.43
CA CYS A 88 41.57 14.26 -1.75
C CYS A 88 42.90 13.50 -1.80
N ASN A 89 43.70 13.60 -0.74
CA ASN A 89 44.95 12.87 -0.59
C ASN A 89 44.73 11.35 -0.54
N LEU A 90 43.72 10.89 0.21
CA LEU A 90 43.36 9.48 0.27
C LEU A 90 42.85 8.97 -1.09
N ILE A 91 42.01 9.74 -1.79
CA ILE A 91 41.55 9.37 -3.14
C ILE A 91 42.74 9.28 -4.11
N ALA A 92 43.66 10.24 -4.09
CA ALA A 92 44.85 10.21 -4.95
C ALA A 92 45.73 8.98 -4.64
N PHE A 93 45.94 8.68 -3.35
CA PHE A 93 46.67 7.48 -2.91
C PHE A 93 45.99 6.18 -3.37
N LEU A 94 44.65 6.14 -3.40
CA LEU A 94 43.88 5.00 -3.90
C LEU A 94 43.95 4.87 -5.44
N GLU A 95 43.98 5.99 -6.17
CA GLU A 95 44.08 6.02 -7.64
C GLU A 95 45.46 5.56 -8.15
N GLU A 96 46.53 5.89 -7.43
CA GLU A 96 47.91 5.52 -7.80
C GLU A 96 48.18 4.00 -7.70
N ARG A 97 47.46 3.28 -6.83
CA ARG A 97 47.74 1.86 -6.57
C ARG A 97 47.13 0.89 -7.58
N GLN A 98 46.17 1.30 -8.40
CA GLN A 98 45.45 0.48 -9.41
C GLN A 98 44.90 -0.89 -8.94
N ASP A 99 44.93 -1.20 -7.64
CA ASP A 99 44.41 -2.45 -7.08
C ASP A 99 42.88 -2.42 -6.95
N GLU A 100 42.20 -3.47 -7.42
CA GLU A 100 40.74 -3.65 -7.28
C GLU A 100 40.27 -3.58 -5.81
N ASP A 101 41.11 -4.06 -4.87
CA ASP A 101 40.79 -4.03 -3.44
C ASP A 101 40.94 -2.64 -2.81
N SER A 102 41.72 -1.74 -3.42
CA SER A 102 41.83 -0.35 -3.00
C SER A 102 40.59 0.46 -3.38
N LYS A 103 39.97 0.19 -4.53
CA LYS A 103 38.71 0.85 -4.92
C LYS A 103 37.53 0.47 -4.02
N LYS A 104 37.51 -0.77 -3.52
CA LYS A 104 36.48 -1.22 -2.56
C LYS A 104 36.48 -0.42 -1.25
N VAL A 105 37.55 0.31 -0.92
CA VAL A 105 37.61 1.18 0.27
C VAL A 105 36.53 2.28 0.23
N LEU A 106 36.18 2.75 -0.97
CA LEU A 106 35.11 3.75 -1.16
C LEU A 106 33.71 3.18 -0.90
N GLU A 107 33.57 1.85 -0.95
CA GLU A 107 32.32 1.12 -0.74
C GLU A 107 32.18 0.56 0.69
N ASP A 108 33.22 0.69 1.52
CA ASP A 108 33.24 0.17 2.88
C ASP A 108 32.13 0.79 3.73
N LYS A 109 31.54 -0.04 4.59
CA LYS A 109 30.42 0.32 5.45
C LYS A 109 30.84 0.24 6.90
N ASN A 110 30.49 1.26 7.68
CA ASN A 110 30.61 1.20 9.13
C ASN A 110 29.49 0.33 9.75
N VAL A 111 29.47 0.23 11.09
CA VAL A 111 28.46 -0.57 11.82
C VAL A 111 27.01 -0.15 11.53
N SER A 112 26.78 1.11 11.15
CA SER A 112 25.45 1.62 10.74
C SER A 112 25.11 1.33 9.27
N GLY A 113 26.00 0.68 8.53
CA GLY A 113 25.88 0.47 7.10
C GLY A 113 26.19 1.71 6.26
N ASP A 114 26.61 2.82 6.90
CA ASP A 114 26.91 4.07 6.22
C ASP A 114 28.29 3.99 5.56
N THR A 115 28.40 4.46 4.32
CA THR A 115 29.68 4.69 3.63
C THR A 115 30.22 6.09 3.95
N ALA A 116 31.48 6.37 3.63
CA ALA A 116 32.06 7.71 3.77
C ALA A 116 31.20 8.81 3.12
N LEU A 117 30.58 8.51 1.98
CA LEU A 117 29.66 9.44 1.29
C LEU A 117 28.37 9.70 2.09
N HIS A 118 27.82 8.70 2.79
CA HIS A 118 26.66 8.89 3.67
C HIS A 118 27.00 9.85 4.82
N LEU A 119 28.19 9.71 5.41
CA LEU A 119 28.65 10.56 6.51
C LEU A 119 28.93 12.00 6.05
N ALA A 120 29.54 12.20 4.89
CA ALA A 120 29.75 13.53 4.32
C ALA A 120 28.42 14.27 4.09
N ILE A 121 27.39 13.56 3.62
CA ILE A 121 26.06 14.14 3.36
C ILE A 121 25.29 14.38 4.66
N LYS A 122 25.31 13.44 5.62
CA LYS A 122 24.67 13.61 6.94
C LYS A 122 25.19 14.83 7.69
N ASN A 123 26.50 15.08 7.62
CA ASN A 123 27.15 16.19 8.32
C ASN A 123 27.22 17.50 7.48
N GLY A 124 26.73 17.48 6.24
CA GLY A 124 26.61 18.69 5.41
C GLY A 124 27.88 19.11 4.66
N HIS A 125 28.87 18.23 4.56
CA HIS A 125 30.14 18.50 3.89
C HIS A 125 30.03 18.33 2.37
N ARG A 126 29.35 19.26 1.72
CA ARG A 126 29.08 19.25 0.26
C ARG A 126 30.33 19.07 -0.60
N LYS A 127 31.42 19.77 -0.29
CA LYS A 127 32.67 19.70 -1.07
C LYS A 127 33.30 18.31 -0.98
N VAL A 128 33.26 17.69 0.20
CA VAL A 128 33.75 16.32 0.39
C VAL A 128 32.89 15.31 -0.37
N ALA A 129 31.56 15.44 -0.29
CA ALA A 129 30.63 14.60 -1.04
C ALA A 129 30.86 14.70 -2.56
N TYR A 130 31.18 15.90 -3.07
CA TYR A 130 31.54 16.11 -4.48
C TYR A 130 32.78 15.30 -4.88
N HIS A 131 33.86 15.35 -4.09
CA HIS A 131 35.10 14.64 -4.39
C HIS A 131 34.94 13.11 -4.31
N LEU A 132 34.17 12.61 -3.34
CA LEU A 132 33.88 11.18 -3.18
C LEU A 132 33.07 10.60 -4.34
N ILE A 133 31.99 11.28 -4.78
CA ILE A 133 31.20 10.84 -5.95
C ILE A 133 32.00 10.93 -7.24
N LYS A 134 32.88 11.94 -7.36
CA LYS A 134 33.74 12.08 -8.53
C LYS A 134 34.74 10.94 -8.64
N ALA A 135 35.28 10.47 -7.51
CA ALA A 135 36.23 9.37 -7.44
C ALA A 135 35.56 8.03 -7.77
N ASP A 136 34.41 7.75 -7.17
CA ASP A 136 33.62 6.56 -7.51
C ASP A 136 32.12 6.82 -7.45
N LYS A 137 31.49 6.73 -8.62
CA LYS A 137 30.06 6.99 -8.79
C LYS A 137 29.19 5.82 -8.32
N THR A 138 29.73 4.61 -8.17
CA THR A 138 28.95 3.45 -7.70
C THR A 138 28.51 3.63 -6.24
N THR A 139 29.30 4.37 -5.46
CA THR A 139 29.05 4.67 -4.05
C THR A 139 27.71 5.38 -3.81
N GLY A 140 27.19 6.11 -4.80
CA GLY A 140 25.89 6.78 -4.76
C GLY A 140 24.67 5.82 -4.72
N PHE A 141 24.85 4.55 -5.04
CA PHE A 141 23.78 3.55 -5.06
C PHE A 141 23.75 2.63 -3.83
N ILE A 142 24.81 2.66 -3.02
CA ILE A 142 24.97 1.79 -1.86
C ILE A 142 23.95 2.16 -0.79
N ARG A 143 23.25 1.17 -0.22
CA ARG A 143 22.26 1.38 0.84
C ARG A 143 22.85 1.12 2.21
N ASN A 144 22.53 2.00 3.16
CA ASN A 144 22.80 1.79 4.58
C ASN A 144 21.78 0.85 5.25
N ASN A 145 21.93 0.61 6.55
CA ASN A 145 21.04 -0.31 7.29
C ASN A 145 19.59 0.22 7.41
N ASP A 146 19.36 1.53 7.20
CA ASP A 146 18.02 2.12 7.07
C ASP A 146 17.41 1.93 5.67
N GLY A 147 18.11 1.24 4.75
CA GLY A 147 17.71 1.05 3.36
C GLY A 147 17.83 2.32 2.50
N LYS A 148 18.45 3.39 3.00
CA LYS A 148 18.63 4.66 2.29
C LYS A 148 19.96 4.68 1.55
N ASN A 149 19.99 5.29 0.38
CA ASN A 149 21.22 5.59 -0.34
C ASN A 149 21.65 7.04 -0.04
N PRO A 150 22.89 7.44 -0.40
CA PRO A 150 23.37 8.79 -0.19
C PRO A 150 22.48 9.86 -0.84
N CYS A 151 21.91 9.58 -2.01
CA CYS A 151 21.02 10.50 -2.71
C CYS A 151 19.72 10.78 -1.94
N HIS A 152 19.10 9.76 -1.32
CA HIS A 152 17.92 9.95 -0.45
C HIS A 152 18.25 10.83 0.77
N LEU A 153 19.47 10.76 1.29
CA LEU A 153 19.92 11.62 2.39
C LEU A 153 20.19 13.05 1.90
N ALA A 154 20.75 13.21 0.70
CA ALA A 154 21.02 14.51 0.08
C ALA A 154 19.74 15.30 -0.21
N GLU A 155 18.67 14.63 -0.68
CA GLU A 155 17.37 15.28 -0.88
C GLU A 155 16.77 15.81 0.42
N LYS A 156 16.88 15.04 1.51
CA LYS A 156 16.41 15.45 2.83
C LYS A 156 17.25 16.59 3.43
N ALA A 157 18.54 16.61 3.11
CA ALA A 157 19.49 17.63 3.58
C ALA A 157 19.55 18.89 2.69
N GLY A 158 18.86 18.89 1.54
CA GLY A 158 18.83 20.04 0.61
C GLY A 158 20.05 20.14 -0.33
N PHE A 159 20.79 19.05 -0.55
CA PHE A 159 22.02 19.00 -1.36
C PHE A 159 21.78 18.41 -2.77
N SER A 160 20.79 18.95 -3.49
CA SER A 160 20.39 18.46 -4.82
C SER A 160 21.51 18.50 -5.88
N GLU A 161 22.49 19.38 -5.72
CA GLU A 161 23.65 19.55 -6.60
C GLU A 161 24.54 18.30 -6.61
N VAL A 162 24.61 17.58 -5.49
CA VAL A 162 25.41 16.35 -5.33
C VAL A 162 24.76 15.19 -6.08
N CYS A 163 23.42 15.16 -6.15
CA CYS A 163 22.66 14.17 -6.93
C CYS A 163 22.76 14.40 -8.45
N GLN A 164 22.93 15.64 -8.91
CA GLN A 164 23.04 15.95 -10.34
C GLN A 164 24.37 15.46 -10.96
N LEU A 165 25.38 15.20 -10.14
CA LEU A 165 26.71 14.77 -10.61
C LEU A 165 26.81 13.27 -10.87
N SER A 166 25.92 12.46 -10.27
CA SER A 166 25.73 11.06 -10.68
C SER A 166 25.12 10.93 -12.07
N ASP A 167 24.53 12.00 -12.63
CA ASP A 167 23.84 11.99 -13.93
C ASP A 167 24.74 12.30 -15.15
N ILE A 168 26.05 12.51 -14.98
CA ILE A 168 26.99 12.94 -16.07
C ILE A 168 27.80 11.79 -16.72
N LEU A 169 27.49 10.50 -16.52
CA LEU A 169 28.23 9.40 -17.18
C LEU A 169 27.32 8.49 -18.02
N LEU A 170 27.21 8.83 -19.32
CA LEU A 170 26.68 7.90 -20.35
C LEU A 170 27.43 8.03 -21.69
N VAL A 171 28.77 7.94 -21.66
CA VAL A 171 29.66 7.39 -22.71
C VAL A 171 30.91 6.89 -21.96
N PRO A 172 31.40 5.61 -22.08
CA PRO A 172 31.95 5.07 -23.33
C PRO A 172 31.83 3.54 -23.59
N TYR A 173 31.88 3.21 -24.88
CA TYR A 173 32.67 2.15 -25.54
C TYR A 173 33.18 0.96 -24.69
N SER A 174 32.62 -0.23 -24.93
CA SER A 174 33.32 -1.35 -25.62
C SER A 174 32.41 -2.59 -25.70
N LEU A 175 32.07 -2.94 -26.94
CA LEU A 175 31.70 -4.24 -27.54
C LEU A 175 31.11 -5.36 -26.62
N ASP A 176 29.92 -5.84 -27.03
CA ASP A 176 29.22 -7.09 -26.65
C ASP A 176 28.03 -7.09 -25.65
N VAL A 177 27.47 -5.93 -25.26
CA VAL A 177 26.25 -5.88 -24.39
C VAL A 177 25.00 -5.30 -25.08
N ASP A 178 25.01 -5.16 -26.40
CA ASP A 178 24.00 -4.38 -27.14
C ASP A 178 22.57 -4.94 -27.12
N ALA A 179 22.36 -6.24 -26.92
CA ALA A 179 20.98 -6.76 -26.88
C ALA A 179 20.27 -6.50 -25.55
N ARG A 180 21.00 -6.57 -24.43
CA ARG A 180 20.43 -6.52 -23.07
C ARG A 180 20.42 -5.11 -22.50
N MET A 181 21.38 -4.28 -22.90
CA MET A 181 21.44 -2.88 -22.51
C MET A 181 20.54 -1.98 -23.35
N GLU A 182 20.25 -2.30 -24.61
CA GLU A 182 19.17 -1.63 -25.38
C GLU A 182 17.79 -1.86 -24.76
N GLN A 183 17.56 -3.04 -24.17
CA GLN A 183 16.33 -3.32 -23.44
C GLN A 183 16.25 -2.48 -22.15
N VAL A 184 17.35 -2.37 -21.39
CA VAL A 184 17.39 -1.57 -20.15
C VAL A 184 17.36 -0.07 -20.43
N LYS A 185 18.02 0.42 -21.49
CA LYS A 185 17.95 1.82 -21.94
C LYS A 185 16.56 2.17 -22.48
N ARG A 186 15.91 1.27 -23.23
CA ARG A 186 14.49 1.40 -23.59
C ARG A 186 13.60 1.37 -22.36
N ASP A 187 13.86 0.53 -21.36
CA ASP A 187 13.07 0.48 -20.12
C ASP A 187 13.25 1.73 -19.25
N LEU A 188 14.46 2.30 -19.15
CA LEU A 188 14.71 3.54 -18.39
C LEU A 188 14.15 4.78 -19.10
N MET A 189 14.40 4.89 -20.41
CA MET A 189 13.86 5.97 -21.25
C MET A 189 12.34 5.87 -21.39
N SER A 190 11.78 4.65 -21.42
CA SER A 190 10.33 4.46 -21.42
C SER A 190 9.72 4.79 -20.07
N LYS A 191 10.34 4.45 -18.93
CA LYS A 191 9.85 4.86 -17.58
C LYS A 191 9.82 6.38 -17.41
N SER A 192 10.87 7.08 -17.84
CA SER A 192 10.92 8.55 -17.81
C SER A 192 9.90 9.19 -18.76
N ARG A 193 9.82 8.71 -20.01
CA ARG A 193 8.85 9.20 -21.00
C ARG A 193 7.40 8.89 -20.63
N LYS A 194 7.12 7.74 -20.02
CA LYS A 194 5.78 7.34 -19.55
C LYS A 194 5.31 8.21 -18.39
N HIS A 195 6.19 8.54 -17.44
CA HIS A 195 5.84 9.46 -16.37
C HIS A 195 5.52 10.86 -16.91
N VAL A 196 6.29 11.35 -17.89
CA VAL A 196 6.03 12.63 -18.58
C VAL A 196 4.69 12.58 -19.32
N LEU A 197 4.45 11.55 -20.14
CA LEU A 197 3.19 11.38 -20.87
C LEU A 197 2.00 11.23 -19.93
N TRP A 198 2.12 10.47 -18.84
CA TRP A 198 1.08 10.34 -17.84
C TRP A 198 0.77 11.69 -17.20
N THR A 199 1.80 12.50 -16.91
CA THR A 199 1.65 13.85 -16.36
C THR A 199 0.98 14.80 -17.37
N GLU A 200 1.29 14.68 -18.66
CA GLU A 200 0.61 15.42 -19.73
C GLU A 200 -0.87 15.03 -19.84
N LEU A 201 -1.16 13.72 -19.81
CA LEU A 201 -2.53 13.19 -19.83
C LEU A 201 -3.32 13.60 -18.58
N TYR A 202 -2.68 13.58 -17.40
CA TYR A 202 -3.25 14.09 -16.17
C TYR A 202 -3.71 15.54 -16.31
N LYS A 203 -2.84 16.41 -16.86
CA LYS A 203 -3.16 17.83 -17.09
C LYS A 203 -4.27 17.97 -18.13
N ALA A 204 -4.21 17.22 -19.23
CA ALA A 204 -5.23 17.21 -20.27
C ALA A 204 -6.61 16.85 -19.71
N ILE A 205 -6.70 15.85 -18.84
CA ILE A 205 -7.95 15.47 -18.16
C ILE A 205 -8.47 16.59 -17.25
N LYS A 206 -7.60 17.25 -16.48
CA LYS A 206 -7.99 18.35 -15.58
C LYS A 206 -8.46 19.60 -16.34
N VAL A 207 -7.78 19.95 -17.44
CA VAL A 207 -8.10 21.12 -18.28
C VAL A 207 -9.31 20.85 -19.17
N GLY A 208 -9.49 19.61 -19.65
CA GLY A 208 -10.57 19.22 -20.55
C GLY A 208 -10.14 18.98 -22.00
N GLU A 209 -8.86 18.75 -22.27
CA GLU A 209 -8.31 18.60 -23.62
C GLU A 209 -8.45 17.17 -24.15
N GLU A 210 -9.57 16.90 -24.82
CA GLU A 210 -9.90 15.57 -25.34
C GLU A 210 -8.92 15.08 -26.42
N ASP A 211 -8.45 15.97 -27.30
CA ASP A 211 -7.57 15.60 -28.42
C ASP A 211 -6.19 15.13 -27.94
N VAL A 212 -5.64 15.80 -26.92
CA VAL A 212 -4.37 15.41 -26.28
C VAL A 212 -4.52 14.05 -25.58
N LEU A 213 -5.67 13.81 -24.94
CA LEU A 213 -5.97 12.53 -24.33
C LEU A 213 -6.03 11.39 -25.36
N ILE A 214 -6.76 11.58 -26.47
CA ILE A 214 -6.92 10.55 -27.50
C ILE A 214 -5.58 10.27 -28.20
N THR A 215 -4.82 11.31 -28.53
CA THR A 215 -3.53 11.15 -29.22
C THR A 215 -2.48 10.49 -28.32
N GLY A 216 -2.45 10.84 -27.03
CA GLY A 216 -1.53 10.24 -26.06
C GLY A 216 -1.82 8.76 -25.76
N LEU A 217 -3.09 8.35 -25.72
CA LEU A 217 -3.46 6.95 -25.47
C LEU A 217 -3.11 5.99 -26.63
N ARG A 218 -2.99 6.46 -27.88
CA ARG A 218 -2.81 5.59 -29.06
C ARG A 218 -1.53 4.74 -29.08
N ARG A 219 -0.47 5.14 -28.37
CA ARG A 219 0.85 4.49 -28.50
C ARG A 219 1.17 3.48 -27.40
N ASP A 220 0.68 3.69 -26.16
CA ASP A 220 0.99 2.84 -24.99
C ASP A 220 -0.19 2.78 -23.98
N ALA A 221 -1.44 2.80 -24.46
CA ALA A 221 -2.64 2.93 -23.62
C ALA A 221 -2.69 2.01 -22.40
N LYS A 222 -2.39 0.73 -22.61
CA LYS A 222 -2.50 -0.31 -21.59
C LYS A 222 -1.62 0.02 -20.38
N GLU A 223 -0.35 0.33 -20.61
CA GLU A 223 0.58 0.70 -19.54
C GLU A 223 0.26 2.05 -18.90
N LEU A 224 -0.22 3.03 -19.69
CA LEU A 224 -0.60 4.36 -19.18
C LEU A 224 -1.86 4.32 -18.31
N LEU A 225 -2.84 3.48 -18.65
CA LEU A 225 -4.07 3.28 -17.87
C LEU A 225 -3.79 2.62 -16.52
N TRP A 226 -2.83 1.69 -16.47
CA TRP A 226 -2.41 1.03 -15.22
C TRP A 226 -1.38 1.78 -14.42
N HIS A 227 -0.73 2.78 -15.02
CA HIS A 227 0.23 3.59 -14.31
C HIS A 227 -0.47 4.36 -13.18
N LYS A 228 0.14 4.26 -12.00
CA LYS A 228 -0.32 4.93 -10.78
C LYS A 228 0.60 6.10 -10.47
N ASP A 229 0.00 7.21 -10.07
CA ASP A 229 0.72 8.36 -9.55
C ASP A 229 1.35 8.05 -8.18
N PRO A 230 2.13 8.98 -7.59
CA PRO A 230 2.65 8.79 -6.24
C PRO A 230 1.56 8.47 -5.22
N CYS A 231 0.36 9.05 -5.30
CA CYS A 231 -0.78 8.77 -4.41
C CYS A 231 -1.45 7.42 -4.67
N GLY A 232 -1.04 6.68 -5.71
CA GLY A 232 -1.63 5.42 -6.13
C GLY A 232 -2.79 5.58 -7.13
N GLU A 233 -3.15 6.80 -7.50
CA GLU A 233 -4.26 7.12 -8.38
C GLU A 233 -3.94 6.81 -9.84
N THR A 234 -4.92 6.28 -10.55
CA THR A 234 -4.85 6.06 -12.01
C THR A 234 -5.52 7.22 -12.75
N LEU A 235 -5.35 7.29 -14.07
CA LEU A 235 -6.01 8.32 -14.91
C LEU A 235 -7.53 8.35 -14.70
N LEU A 236 -8.16 7.20 -14.40
CA LEU A 236 -9.60 7.13 -14.12
C LEU A 236 -9.98 7.84 -12.82
N HIS A 237 -9.20 7.70 -11.74
CA HIS A 237 -9.46 8.41 -10.48
C HIS A 237 -9.43 9.93 -10.70
N VAL A 238 -8.42 10.38 -11.44
CA VAL A 238 -8.23 11.79 -11.79
C VAL A 238 -9.37 12.31 -12.68
N ALA A 239 -9.82 11.51 -13.64
CA ALA A 239 -10.92 11.85 -14.54
C ALA A 239 -12.27 11.91 -13.81
N VAL A 240 -12.47 11.06 -12.81
CA VAL A 240 -13.65 11.11 -11.94
C VAL A 240 -13.68 12.41 -11.13
N THR A 241 -12.55 12.85 -10.58
CA THR A 241 -12.47 14.11 -9.81
C THR A 241 -12.42 15.37 -10.66
N ALA A 242 -12.16 15.25 -11.97
CA ALA A 242 -12.16 16.39 -12.89
C ALA A 242 -13.58 16.91 -13.13
N SER A 243 -13.77 18.22 -13.31
CA SER A 243 -15.12 18.79 -13.54
C SER A 243 -15.73 18.40 -14.90
N LYS A 244 -14.92 18.04 -15.90
CA LYS A 244 -15.38 17.83 -17.28
C LYS A 244 -15.71 16.36 -17.56
N MET A 245 -16.91 16.12 -18.10
CA MET A 245 -17.35 14.78 -18.52
C MET A 245 -16.67 14.31 -19.82
N GLY A 246 -16.35 15.23 -20.73
CA GLY A 246 -15.78 14.91 -22.05
C GLY A 246 -14.57 13.98 -22.03
N PRO A 247 -13.45 14.37 -21.38
CA PRO A 247 -12.25 13.53 -21.28
C PRO A 247 -12.54 12.18 -20.61
N PHE A 248 -13.38 12.17 -19.58
CA PHE A 248 -13.77 10.95 -18.88
C PHE A 248 -14.55 10.00 -19.81
N SER A 249 -15.54 10.49 -20.56
CA SER A 249 -16.29 9.69 -21.52
C SER A 249 -15.39 9.12 -22.60
N LYS A 250 -14.43 9.91 -23.12
CA LYS A 250 -13.45 9.43 -24.11
C LYS A 250 -12.54 8.36 -23.53
N LEU A 251 -12.08 8.52 -22.29
CA LEU A 251 -11.25 7.54 -21.59
C LEU A 251 -11.99 6.20 -21.41
N VAL A 252 -13.24 6.23 -20.95
CA VAL A 252 -14.07 5.02 -20.79
C VAL A 252 -14.38 4.38 -22.14
N GLN A 253 -14.77 5.17 -23.15
CA GLN A 253 -15.01 4.66 -24.51
C GLN A 253 -13.76 3.99 -25.09
N PHE A 254 -12.58 4.57 -24.85
CA PHE A 254 -11.31 4.01 -25.28
C PHE A 254 -11.04 2.67 -24.57
N MET A 255 -11.24 2.59 -23.26
CA MET A 255 -11.10 1.33 -22.51
C MET A 255 -12.00 0.23 -23.05
N ILE A 256 -13.28 0.52 -23.26
CA ILE A 256 -14.26 -0.44 -23.80
C ILE A 256 -13.83 -0.90 -25.20
N SER A 257 -13.49 0.06 -26.08
CA SER A 257 -13.13 -0.23 -27.48
C SER A 257 -11.87 -1.11 -27.62
N ASN A 258 -10.99 -1.08 -26.62
CA ASN A 258 -9.74 -1.85 -26.61
C ASN A 258 -9.79 -3.07 -25.66
N GLY A 259 -10.93 -3.34 -25.02
CA GLY A 259 -11.07 -4.45 -24.06
C GLY A 259 -10.22 -4.31 -22.79
N LEU A 260 -9.96 -3.08 -22.35
CA LEU A 260 -9.16 -2.74 -21.17
C LEU A 260 -10.04 -2.27 -19.99
N THR A 261 -11.18 -2.92 -19.79
CA THR A 261 -12.18 -2.52 -18.76
C THR A 261 -11.72 -2.83 -17.34
N ASP A 262 -10.84 -3.82 -17.19
CA ASP A 262 -10.16 -4.18 -15.95
C ASP A 262 -9.35 -3.02 -15.32
N ALA A 263 -8.97 -2.01 -16.10
CA ALA A 263 -8.37 -0.79 -15.56
C ALA A 263 -9.32 -0.03 -14.59
N ALA A 264 -10.64 -0.23 -14.68
CA ALA A 264 -11.62 0.32 -13.74
C ALA A 264 -11.57 -0.34 -12.35
N LEU A 265 -10.98 -1.53 -12.23
CA LEU A 265 -10.85 -2.29 -10.99
C LEU A 265 -9.62 -1.91 -10.16
N LEU A 266 -8.74 -1.09 -10.71
CA LEU A 266 -7.53 -0.66 -10.03
C LEU A 266 -7.87 0.25 -8.85
N GLY A 267 -7.30 -0.06 -7.69
CA GLY A 267 -7.41 0.78 -6.50
C GLY A 267 -6.25 1.75 -6.33
N ASP A 268 -6.50 2.86 -5.63
CA ASP A 268 -5.49 3.76 -5.07
C ASP A 268 -4.67 3.10 -3.93
N ARG A 269 -3.88 3.88 -3.18
CA ARG A 269 -3.13 3.38 -2.01
C ARG A 269 -4.01 2.76 -0.92
N GLN A 270 -5.28 3.16 -0.83
CA GLN A 270 -6.27 2.62 0.09
C GLN A 270 -7.11 1.51 -0.54
N GLY A 271 -6.87 1.17 -1.82
CA GLY A 271 -7.63 0.21 -2.58
C GLY A 271 -8.97 0.75 -3.11
N ASN A 272 -9.22 2.06 -3.01
CA ASN A 272 -10.42 2.66 -3.57
C ASN A 272 -10.29 2.70 -5.09
N THR A 273 -11.27 2.13 -5.79
CA THR A 273 -11.36 2.22 -7.26
C THR A 273 -11.95 3.54 -7.73
N ALA A 274 -11.88 3.82 -9.04
CA ALA A 274 -12.51 4.99 -9.64
C ALA A 274 -14.02 5.06 -9.34
N LEU A 275 -14.70 3.91 -9.18
CA LEU A 275 -16.11 3.88 -8.80
C LEU A 275 -16.35 4.31 -7.35
N HIS A 276 -15.43 4.03 -6.41
CA HIS A 276 -15.49 4.57 -5.06
C HIS A 276 -15.47 6.10 -5.10
N TYR A 277 -14.55 6.67 -5.88
CA TYR A 277 -14.44 8.12 -6.05
C TYR A 277 -15.73 8.70 -6.64
N ALA A 278 -16.31 8.07 -7.67
CA ALA A 278 -17.52 8.58 -8.31
C ALA A 278 -18.69 8.65 -7.33
N ILE A 279 -18.80 7.66 -6.44
CA ILE A 279 -19.81 7.64 -5.38
C ILE A 279 -19.51 8.69 -4.31
N MET A 280 -18.27 8.76 -3.80
CA MET A 280 -17.85 9.71 -2.76
C MET A 280 -18.04 11.16 -3.19
N PHE A 281 -17.65 11.49 -4.42
CA PHE A 281 -17.78 12.84 -4.99
C PHE A 281 -19.15 13.13 -5.62
N ARG A 282 -20.09 12.16 -5.57
CA ARG A 282 -21.47 12.29 -6.09
C ARG A 282 -21.55 12.52 -7.61
N GLU A 283 -20.60 11.98 -8.34
CA GLU A 283 -20.53 12.02 -9.81
C GLU A 283 -21.40 10.92 -10.44
N HIS A 284 -22.72 11.10 -10.37
CA HIS A 284 -23.69 10.09 -10.80
C HIS A 284 -23.52 9.62 -12.25
N SER A 285 -23.35 10.54 -13.19
CA SER A 285 -23.15 10.21 -14.61
C SER A 285 -21.88 9.40 -14.85
N LYS A 286 -20.80 9.70 -14.11
CA LYS A 286 -19.54 8.96 -14.22
C LYS A 286 -19.63 7.57 -13.60
N ALA A 287 -20.33 7.45 -12.48
CA ALA A 287 -20.60 6.16 -11.86
C ALA A 287 -21.34 5.23 -12.84
N ILE A 288 -22.35 5.73 -13.56
CA ILE A 288 -23.08 4.97 -14.58
C ILE A 288 -22.12 4.44 -15.65
N CYS A 289 -21.32 5.31 -16.27
CA CYS A 289 -20.40 4.88 -17.31
C CYS A 289 -19.35 3.87 -16.82
N LEU A 290 -18.87 3.98 -15.57
CA LEU A 290 -17.95 2.99 -14.99
C LEU A 290 -18.62 1.64 -14.79
N ILE A 291 -19.88 1.60 -14.35
CA ILE A 291 -20.64 0.37 -14.14
C ILE A 291 -20.95 -0.29 -15.49
N GLU A 292 -21.33 0.50 -16.50
CA GLU A 292 -21.57 0.01 -17.86
C GLU A 292 -20.29 -0.57 -18.49
N ALA A 293 -19.13 0.03 -18.19
CA ALA A 293 -17.84 -0.46 -18.67
C ALA A 293 -17.37 -1.72 -17.93
N GLU A 294 -17.50 -1.75 -16.60
CA GLU A 294 -17.02 -2.84 -15.75
C GLU A 294 -17.98 -3.07 -14.55
N PRO A 295 -19.01 -3.91 -14.71
CA PRO A 295 -20.05 -4.13 -13.69
C PRO A 295 -19.52 -4.72 -12.37
N THR A 296 -18.42 -5.48 -12.42
CA THR A 296 -17.84 -6.13 -11.24
C THR A 296 -17.24 -5.13 -10.23
N ALA A 297 -16.91 -3.91 -10.70
CA ALA A 297 -16.36 -2.85 -9.86
C ALA A 297 -17.28 -2.47 -8.68
N VAL A 298 -18.59 -2.72 -8.79
CA VAL A 298 -19.60 -2.45 -7.74
C VAL A 298 -19.32 -3.21 -6.44
N PHE A 299 -18.68 -4.39 -6.54
CA PHE A 299 -18.40 -5.27 -5.41
C PHE A 299 -16.94 -5.23 -4.95
N GLN A 300 -16.05 -4.62 -5.74
CA GLN A 300 -14.64 -4.51 -5.38
C GLN A 300 -14.49 -3.80 -4.05
N VAL A 301 -13.81 -4.45 -3.10
CA VAL A 301 -13.54 -3.85 -1.79
C VAL A 301 -12.17 -3.17 -1.77
N ASN A 302 -12.11 -2.06 -1.05
CA ASN A 302 -10.86 -1.40 -0.72
C ASN A 302 -10.14 -2.10 0.47
N HIS A 303 -9.00 -1.58 0.92
CA HIS A 303 -8.23 -2.16 2.03
C HIS A 303 -8.97 -2.14 3.38
N HIS A 304 -10.06 -1.37 3.50
CA HIS A 304 -10.94 -1.34 4.67
C HIS A 304 -12.12 -2.32 4.53
N GLY A 305 -12.18 -3.11 3.45
CA GLY A 305 -13.31 -4.01 3.18
C GLY A 305 -14.58 -3.30 2.73
N VAL A 306 -14.50 -2.02 2.33
CA VAL A 306 -15.63 -1.21 1.89
C VAL A 306 -15.74 -1.29 0.37
N SER A 307 -16.95 -1.58 -0.15
CA SER A 307 -17.24 -1.57 -1.59
C SER A 307 -18.00 -0.30 -2.02
N PRO A 308 -18.05 0.02 -3.32
CA PRO A 308 -18.86 1.13 -3.82
C PRO A 308 -20.34 1.00 -3.46
N LEU A 309 -20.89 -0.23 -3.54
CA LEU A 309 -22.26 -0.49 -3.10
C LEU A 309 -22.45 -0.24 -1.61
N TYR A 310 -21.46 -0.59 -0.77
CA TYR A 310 -21.50 -0.28 0.66
C TYR A 310 -21.61 1.21 0.91
N LEU A 311 -20.77 2.02 0.26
CA LEU A 311 -20.82 3.48 0.39
C LEU A 311 -22.17 4.07 -0.04
N ALA A 312 -22.80 3.52 -1.08
CA ALA A 312 -24.11 3.97 -1.52
C ALA A 312 -25.22 3.67 -0.49
N VAL A 313 -25.18 2.48 0.12
CA VAL A 313 -26.12 2.07 1.18
C VAL A 313 -25.88 2.88 2.45
N GLU A 314 -24.62 3.08 2.85
CA GLU A 314 -24.24 3.90 4.01
C GLU A 314 -24.71 5.34 3.86
N ALA A 315 -24.56 5.91 2.67
CA ALA A 315 -25.04 7.25 2.35
C ALA A 315 -26.57 7.35 2.27
N GLY A 316 -27.31 6.24 2.33
CA GLY A 316 -28.77 6.21 2.26
C GLY A 316 -29.34 6.66 0.91
N ARG A 317 -28.56 6.57 -0.18
CA ARG A 317 -28.99 7.03 -1.50
C ARG A 317 -29.68 5.92 -2.27
N GLU A 318 -31.00 5.83 -2.11
CA GLU A 318 -31.83 4.81 -2.76
C GLU A 318 -31.65 4.76 -4.28
N ASP A 319 -31.67 5.91 -4.96
CA ASP A 319 -31.54 6.00 -6.42
C ASP A 319 -30.23 5.39 -6.91
N LEU A 320 -29.14 5.65 -6.16
CA LEU A 320 -27.82 5.14 -6.47
C LEU A 320 -27.71 3.64 -6.20
N VAL A 321 -28.27 3.17 -5.08
CA VAL A 321 -28.34 1.73 -4.77
C VAL A 321 -29.15 1.01 -5.84
N LYS A 322 -30.30 1.55 -6.23
CA LYS A 322 -31.14 1.01 -7.30
C LYS A 322 -30.35 0.92 -8.60
N LEU A 323 -29.62 1.97 -8.96
CA LEU A 323 -28.79 1.98 -10.16
C LEU A 323 -27.70 0.91 -10.10
N LEU A 324 -26.91 0.90 -9.03
CA LEU A 324 -25.80 -0.05 -8.86
C LEU A 324 -26.27 -1.49 -8.94
N VAL A 325 -27.40 -1.81 -8.29
CA VAL A 325 -27.92 -3.16 -8.17
C VAL A 325 -28.71 -3.62 -9.42
N THR A 326 -29.30 -2.70 -10.19
CA THR A 326 -30.03 -3.03 -11.43
C THR A 326 -29.13 -3.10 -12.65
N GLN A 327 -28.09 -2.27 -12.71
CA GLN A 327 -27.11 -2.23 -13.80
C GLN A 327 -25.98 -3.24 -13.61
N SER A 328 -25.69 -3.65 -12.37
CA SER A 328 -24.84 -4.81 -12.13
C SER A 328 -25.58 -6.08 -12.53
N CYS A 329 -25.48 -6.46 -13.81
CA CYS A 329 -25.83 -7.81 -14.25
C CYS A 329 -24.87 -8.77 -13.54
N LEU A 330 -25.25 -9.27 -12.37
CA LEU A 330 -24.46 -10.20 -11.59
C LEU A 330 -24.08 -11.38 -12.48
N PRO A 331 -22.79 -11.61 -12.78
CA PRO A 331 -22.40 -12.87 -13.38
C PRO A 331 -22.79 -13.99 -12.38
N PRO A 332 -23.23 -15.17 -12.85
CA PRO A 332 -23.57 -16.34 -12.02
C PRO A 332 -22.39 -16.95 -11.22
N TRP A 333 -21.25 -16.27 -11.17
CA TRP A 333 -19.97 -16.76 -10.68
C TRP A 333 -19.76 -16.03 -9.36
N GLU A 334 -19.64 -16.81 -8.29
CA GLU A 334 -19.26 -16.40 -6.93
C GLU A 334 -20.37 -15.91 -6.00
N SER A 335 -21.28 -16.84 -5.68
CA SER A 335 -21.90 -16.91 -4.34
C SER A 335 -20.87 -16.73 -3.21
N GLU A 336 -19.60 -17.10 -3.43
CA GLU A 336 -18.48 -16.96 -2.50
C GLU A 336 -18.00 -15.52 -2.29
N MET A 337 -18.06 -14.66 -3.31
CA MET A 337 -17.67 -13.25 -3.16
C MET A 337 -18.67 -12.52 -2.25
N LEU A 338 -19.98 -12.76 -2.43
CA LEU A 338 -21.03 -12.22 -1.55
C LEU A 338 -21.04 -12.85 -0.15
N LEU A 339 -20.40 -14.01 0.04
CA LEU A 339 -20.21 -14.65 1.35
C LEU A 339 -19.15 -13.92 2.18
N HIS A 340 -18.38 -12.99 1.60
CA HIS A 340 -17.43 -12.21 2.37
C HIS A 340 -18.16 -11.41 3.47
N PRO A 341 -17.63 -11.37 4.71
CA PRO A 341 -18.30 -10.74 5.85
C PRO A 341 -18.70 -9.28 5.63
N GLN A 342 -18.01 -8.56 4.75
CA GLN A 342 -18.32 -7.16 4.45
C GLN A 342 -19.45 -6.98 3.42
N HIS A 343 -19.64 -7.89 2.45
CA HIS A 343 -20.82 -7.85 1.59
C HIS A 343 -22.07 -8.26 2.36
N ALA A 344 -21.94 -9.19 3.31
CA ALA A 344 -22.99 -9.52 4.27
C ALA A 344 -23.46 -8.31 5.11
N ALA A 345 -22.59 -7.31 5.29
CA ALA A 345 -22.90 -6.08 6.02
C ALA A 345 -23.94 -5.21 5.30
N LEU A 346 -24.09 -5.31 3.97
CA LEU A 346 -24.93 -4.40 3.18
C LEU A 346 -26.39 -4.37 3.66
N ALA A 347 -27.01 -5.55 3.78
CA ALA A 347 -28.39 -5.65 4.23
C ALA A 347 -28.52 -5.33 5.73
N HIS A 348 -27.51 -5.62 6.54
CA HIS A 348 -27.48 -5.25 7.96
C HIS A 348 -27.35 -3.74 8.17
N LEU A 349 -26.61 -3.05 7.29
CA LEU A 349 -26.48 -1.60 7.30
C LEU A 349 -27.81 -0.93 6.94
N ALA A 350 -28.53 -1.44 5.93
CA ALA A 350 -29.87 -0.96 5.60
C ALA A 350 -30.86 -1.11 6.78
N ILE A 351 -30.77 -2.21 7.53
CA ILE A 351 -31.55 -2.41 8.78
C ILE A 351 -31.14 -1.41 9.86
N LYS A 352 -29.84 -1.19 10.06
CA LYS A 352 -29.33 -0.21 11.04
C LYS A 352 -29.83 1.19 10.73
N ALA A 353 -29.87 1.56 9.45
CA ALA A 353 -30.43 2.81 8.95
C ALA A 353 -31.98 2.83 8.92
N LYS A 354 -32.64 1.69 9.14
CA LYS A 354 -34.10 1.50 9.02
C LYS A 354 -34.69 1.92 7.66
N SER A 355 -33.91 1.84 6.59
CA SER A 355 -34.38 2.18 5.23
C SER A 355 -35.02 0.95 4.57
N PHE A 356 -36.35 0.95 4.48
CA PHE A 356 -37.10 -0.16 3.88
C PHE A 356 -36.88 -0.30 2.38
N ASP A 357 -36.82 0.80 1.64
CA ASP A 357 -36.70 0.73 0.19
C ASP A 357 -35.33 0.21 -0.25
N ILE A 358 -34.25 0.70 0.37
CA ILE A 358 -32.88 0.18 0.17
C ILE A 358 -32.81 -1.29 0.56
N PHE A 359 -33.35 -1.65 1.73
CA PHE A 359 -33.38 -3.03 2.19
C PHE A 359 -34.12 -3.95 1.21
N LYS A 360 -35.29 -3.52 0.74
CA LYS A 360 -36.11 -4.27 -0.21
C LYS A 360 -35.41 -4.43 -1.56
N LEU A 361 -34.75 -3.38 -2.05
CA LEU A 361 -33.96 -3.43 -3.28
C LEU A 361 -32.81 -4.43 -3.16
N LEU A 362 -32.02 -4.35 -2.08
CA LEU A 362 -30.91 -5.25 -1.83
C LEU A 362 -31.37 -6.70 -1.75
N VAL A 363 -32.37 -7.03 -0.90
CA VAL A 363 -32.83 -8.41 -0.74
C VAL A 363 -33.51 -8.95 -2.00
N LYS A 364 -34.18 -8.10 -2.78
CA LYS A 364 -34.82 -8.51 -4.05
C LYS A 364 -33.80 -8.94 -5.10
N HIS A 365 -32.69 -8.22 -5.21
CA HIS A 365 -31.68 -8.44 -6.27
C HIS A 365 -30.46 -9.26 -5.77
N LEU A 366 -30.23 -9.30 -4.47
CA LEU A 366 -29.15 -10.05 -3.80
C LEU A 366 -29.75 -10.94 -2.69
N PRO A 367 -30.55 -11.96 -3.04
CA PRO A 367 -31.19 -12.84 -2.06
C PRO A 367 -30.18 -13.64 -1.22
N GLU A 368 -28.96 -13.82 -1.71
CA GLU A 368 -27.86 -14.47 -1.01
C GLU A 368 -27.50 -13.78 0.32
N LEU A 369 -27.74 -12.46 0.44
CA LEU A 369 -27.49 -11.70 1.67
C LEU A 369 -28.32 -12.20 2.86
N VAL A 370 -29.43 -12.90 2.62
CA VAL A 370 -30.28 -13.48 3.68
C VAL A 370 -29.59 -14.66 4.37
N LYS A 371 -28.68 -15.37 3.66
CA LYS A 371 -27.99 -16.56 4.17
C LYS A 371 -26.88 -16.22 5.15
N VAL A 372 -26.26 -15.06 4.97
CA VAL A 372 -25.00 -14.73 5.65
C VAL A 372 -25.25 -14.18 7.04
N THR A 373 -24.36 -14.50 7.97
CA THR A 373 -24.35 -13.90 9.31
C THR A 373 -23.42 -12.70 9.35
N TYR A 374 -23.84 -11.63 10.02
CA TYR A 374 -23.01 -10.48 10.32
C TYR A 374 -22.58 -10.49 11.79
N GLU A 375 -21.65 -9.60 12.17
CA GLU A 375 -21.06 -9.42 13.52
C GLU A 375 -21.78 -10.14 14.68
N LYS A 376 -21.01 -10.91 15.47
CA LYS A 376 -21.52 -11.81 16.54
C LYS A 376 -22.37 -12.99 16.04
N GLY A 377 -22.41 -13.23 14.73
CA GLY A 377 -23.10 -14.37 14.13
C GLY A 377 -24.61 -14.21 14.05
N TRP A 378 -25.08 -12.96 14.03
CA TRP A 378 -26.50 -12.64 13.88
C TRP A 378 -26.89 -12.79 12.42
N ARG A 379 -28.03 -13.45 12.18
CA ARG A 379 -28.67 -13.47 10.87
C ARG A 379 -29.45 -12.19 10.62
N LEU A 380 -29.72 -11.94 9.34
CA LEU A 380 -30.42 -10.76 8.88
C LEU A 380 -31.79 -10.58 9.56
N LEU A 381 -32.58 -11.66 9.63
CA LEU A 381 -33.91 -11.64 10.26
C LEU A 381 -33.83 -11.36 11.77
N SER A 382 -32.84 -11.96 12.45
CA SER A 382 -32.56 -11.72 13.87
C SER A 382 -32.16 -10.26 14.15
N HIS A 383 -31.32 -9.68 13.29
CA HIS A 383 -30.91 -8.29 13.42
C HIS A 383 -32.08 -7.32 13.21
N ALA A 384 -32.90 -7.55 12.17
CA ALA A 384 -34.12 -6.78 11.91
C ALA A 384 -35.13 -6.88 13.06
N ALA A 385 -35.32 -8.09 13.59
CA ALA A 385 -36.19 -8.37 14.73
C ALA A 385 -35.73 -7.65 16.00
N ASN A 386 -34.43 -7.65 16.31
CA ASN A 386 -33.89 -6.93 17.47
C ASN A 386 -34.01 -5.41 17.33
N ARG A 387 -33.78 -4.86 16.13
CA ARG A 387 -33.78 -3.41 15.85
C ARG A 387 -35.18 -2.79 15.71
N GLY A 388 -36.24 -3.61 15.70
CA GLY A 388 -37.61 -3.13 15.54
C GLY A 388 -37.95 -2.73 14.09
N PHE A 389 -37.32 -3.37 13.10
CA PHE A 389 -37.55 -3.07 11.68
C PHE A 389 -38.73 -3.87 11.13
N LEU A 390 -39.95 -3.44 11.48
CA LEU A 390 -41.19 -4.18 11.22
C LEU A 390 -41.40 -4.52 9.73
N ASP A 391 -41.27 -3.54 8.84
CA ASP A 391 -41.52 -3.75 7.41
C ASP A 391 -40.52 -4.74 6.81
N GLY A 392 -39.24 -4.63 7.18
CA GLY A 392 -38.21 -5.58 6.78
C GLY A 392 -38.46 -6.98 7.31
N VAL A 393 -38.89 -7.13 8.58
CA VAL A 393 -39.24 -8.44 9.14
C VAL A 393 -40.46 -9.04 8.45
N THR A 394 -41.54 -8.29 8.27
CA THR A 394 -42.73 -8.77 7.54
C THR A 394 -42.37 -9.19 6.11
N TYR A 395 -41.52 -8.42 5.43
CA TYR A 395 -41.04 -8.75 4.09
C TYR A 395 -40.23 -10.06 4.09
N LEU A 396 -39.28 -10.22 5.01
CA LEU A 396 -38.48 -11.44 5.13
C LEU A 396 -39.32 -12.67 5.51
N LEU A 397 -40.25 -12.54 6.45
CA LEU A 397 -41.14 -13.64 6.85
C LEU A 397 -42.07 -14.07 5.71
N THR A 398 -42.45 -13.14 4.84
CA THR A 398 -43.30 -13.44 3.69
C THR A 398 -42.52 -14.09 2.54
N LYS A 399 -41.27 -13.66 2.30
CA LYS A 399 -40.45 -14.12 1.17
C LYS A 399 -39.53 -15.30 1.48
N PHE A 400 -39.04 -15.38 2.71
CA PHE A 400 -38.05 -16.36 3.17
C PHE A 400 -38.41 -16.93 4.56
N PRO A 401 -39.61 -17.54 4.71
CA PRO A 401 -40.11 -18.02 6.01
C PRO A 401 -39.21 -19.07 6.67
N GLU A 402 -38.40 -19.81 5.90
CA GLU A 402 -37.48 -20.83 6.38
C GLU A 402 -36.40 -20.27 7.33
N TYR A 403 -36.02 -19.00 7.18
CA TYR A 403 -35.02 -18.37 8.07
C TYR A 403 -35.57 -18.02 9.45
N ALA A 404 -36.90 -18.01 9.63
CA ALA A 404 -37.50 -17.84 10.94
C ALA A 404 -37.16 -19.01 11.89
N LYS A 405 -36.81 -20.18 11.33
CA LYS A 405 -36.46 -21.41 12.06
C LYS A 405 -34.95 -21.65 12.16
N LYS A 406 -34.11 -20.71 11.72
CA LYS A 406 -32.64 -20.84 11.83
C LYS A 406 -32.15 -20.04 13.03
N CYS A 407 -31.45 -20.70 13.95
CA CYS A 407 -30.89 -20.06 15.14
C CYS A 407 -29.52 -19.42 14.86
N ASP A 408 -29.26 -18.28 15.49
CA ASP A 408 -27.97 -17.56 15.51
C ASP A 408 -26.86 -18.38 16.20
N LYS A 409 -25.61 -17.90 16.16
CA LYS A 409 -24.47 -18.60 16.80
C LYS A 409 -24.65 -18.83 18.31
N ASP A 410 -25.43 -17.98 18.97
CA ASP A 410 -25.77 -18.13 20.39
C ASP A 410 -26.97 -19.06 20.64
N GLY A 411 -27.52 -19.69 19.59
CA GLY A 411 -28.68 -20.56 19.63
C GLY A 411 -30.01 -19.84 19.68
N SER A 412 -30.02 -18.51 19.69
CA SER A 412 -31.27 -17.77 19.73
C SER A 412 -31.92 -17.70 18.35
N PHE A 413 -33.24 -17.82 18.32
CA PHE A 413 -34.02 -17.69 17.09
C PHE A 413 -34.41 -16.21 16.88
N PRO A 414 -34.76 -15.81 15.65
CA PRO A 414 -35.16 -14.43 15.38
C PRO A 414 -36.30 -13.91 16.27
N ILE A 415 -37.22 -14.77 16.69
CA ILE A 415 -38.28 -14.42 17.64
C ILE A 415 -37.73 -14.09 19.05
N HIS A 416 -36.72 -14.82 19.53
CA HIS A 416 -36.03 -14.51 20.79
C HIS A 416 -35.41 -13.11 20.73
N LYS A 417 -34.85 -12.73 19.57
CA LYS A 417 -34.32 -11.38 19.35
C LYS A 417 -35.42 -10.31 19.27
N ALA A 418 -36.58 -10.60 18.67
CA ALA A 418 -37.73 -9.70 18.67
C ALA A 418 -38.20 -9.38 20.10
N VAL A 419 -38.32 -10.43 20.93
CA VAL A 419 -38.71 -10.32 22.34
C VAL A 419 -37.63 -9.58 23.13
N GLY A 420 -36.36 -9.98 23.02
CA GLY A 420 -35.25 -9.29 23.69
C GLY A 420 -35.17 -7.80 23.33
N GLY A 421 -35.48 -7.44 22.08
CA GLY A 421 -35.57 -6.06 21.62
C GLY A 421 -36.83 -5.29 22.06
N GLY A 422 -37.83 -5.96 22.63
CA GLY A 422 -39.09 -5.34 23.07
C GLY A 422 -40.05 -4.99 21.92
N ASN A 423 -39.93 -5.66 20.77
CA ASN A 423 -40.66 -5.29 19.55
C ASN A 423 -41.98 -6.08 19.44
N LEU A 424 -43.01 -5.69 20.20
CA LEU A 424 -44.32 -6.38 20.23
C LEU A 424 -44.96 -6.52 18.84
N SER A 425 -44.92 -5.48 18.00
CA SER A 425 -45.47 -5.54 16.64
C SER A 425 -44.81 -6.63 15.78
N ILE A 426 -43.51 -6.86 16.00
CA ILE A 426 -42.77 -7.92 15.32
C ILE A 426 -43.16 -9.29 15.89
N VAL A 427 -43.34 -9.42 17.21
CA VAL A 427 -43.85 -10.67 17.82
C VAL A 427 -45.22 -11.04 17.25
N LYS A 428 -46.12 -10.05 17.09
CA LYS A 428 -47.42 -10.25 16.42
C LYS A 428 -47.26 -10.70 14.96
N ALA A 429 -46.29 -10.14 14.23
CA ALA A 429 -45.96 -10.57 12.87
C ALA A 429 -45.45 -12.03 12.83
N PHE A 430 -44.56 -12.42 13.75
CA PHE A 430 -44.11 -13.82 13.86
C PHE A 430 -45.27 -14.76 14.15
N TYR A 431 -46.22 -14.38 15.02
CA TYR A 431 -47.39 -15.22 15.29
C TYR A 431 -48.25 -15.43 14.03
N LYS A 432 -48.46 -14.37 13.26
CA LYS A 432 -49.24 -14.41 12.01
C LYS A 432 -48.58 -15.28 10.93
N HIS A 433 -47.26 -15.17 10.75
CA HIS A 433 -46.56 -15.81 9.62
C HIS A 433 -45.89 -17.14 9.98
N CYS A 434 -45.38 -17.30 11.21
CA CYS A 434 -44.55 -18.42 11.64
C CYS A 434 -44.80 -18.79 13.12
N PRO A 435 -46.03 -19.21 13.49
CA PRO A 435 -46.40 -19.48 14.89
C PRO A 435 -45.57 -20.59 15.55
N GLN A 436 -45.05 -21.53 14.75
CA GLN A 436 -44.19 -22.62 15.25
C GLN A 436 -42.90 -22.13 15.90
N THR A 437 -42.45 -20.91 15.60
CA THR A 437 -41.20 -20.38 16.17
C THR A 437 -41.29 -20.09 17.67
N PHE A 438 -42.51 -19.96 18.22
CA PHE A 438 -42.72 -19.70 19.65
C PHE A 438 -42.31 -20.88 20.54
N TYR A 439 -42.28 -22.10 20.00
CA TYR A 439 -41.89 -23.31 20.74
C TYR A 439 -40.38 -23.56 20.78
N HIS A 440 -39.59 -22.79 20.02
CA HIS A 440 -38.15 -22.98 20.00
C HIS A 440 -37.52 -22.50 21.31
N ILE A 441 -36.51 -23.24 21.77
CA ILE A 441 -35.69 -22.88 22.92
C ILE A 441 -34.28 -22.51 22.46
N ASP A 442 -33.65 -21.54 23.11
CA ASP A 442 -32.26 -21.19 22.83
C ASP A 442 -31.27 -22.20 23.45
N HIS A 443 -29.97 -22.05 23.22
CA HIS A 443 -28.94 -22.94 23.81
C HIS A 443 -28.87 -22.89 25.35
N LYS A 444 -29.55 -21.92 25.99
CA LYS A 444 -29.67 -21.85 27.46
C LYS A 444 -30.99 -22.48 27.94
N GLY A 445 -31.73 -23.15 27.06
CA GLY A 445 -33.01 -23.78 27.37
C GLY A 445 -34.16 -22.79 27.54
N ARG A 446 -34.00 -21.53 27.10
CA ARG A 446 -35.01 -20.49 27.34
C ARG A 446 -36.02 -20.40 26.21
N ASN A 447 -37.30 -20.38 26.56
CA ASN A 447 -38.40 -20.12 25.63
C ASN A 447 -38.69 -18.60 25.48
N VAL A 448 -39.58 -18.23 24.55
CA VAL A 448 -39.95 -16.82 24.29
C VAL A 448 -40.53 -16.11 25.52
N LEU A 449 -41.28 -16.80 26.39
CA LEU A 449 -41.90 -16.23 27.59
C LEU A 449 -40.85 -15.91 28.65
N GLN A 450 -39.94 -16.83 28.92
CA GLN A 450 -38.82 -16.66 29.85
C GLN A 450 -37.89 -15.52 29.40
N ILE A 451 -37.67 -15.37 28.09
CA ILE A 451 -36.92 -14.24 27.53
C ILE A 451 -37.68 -12.92 27.75
N ALA A 452 -39.00 -12.90 27.54
CA ALA A 452 -39.82 -11.71 27.78
C ALA A 452 -39.75 -11.26 29.25
N VAL A 453 -39.85 -12.21 30.19
CA VAL A 453 -39.71 -11.95 31.63
C VAL A 453 -38.31 -11.44 31.96
N ARG A 454 -37.26 -12.11 31.46
CA ARG A 454 -35.86 -11.75 31.74
C ARG A 454 -35.49 -10.34 31.28
N TYR A 455 -36.02 -9.88 30.15
CA TYR A 455 -35.77 -8.53 29.62
C TYR A 455 -36.85 -7.53 30.03
N GLU A 456 -37.71 -7.87 31.00
CA GLU A 456 -38.74 -6.99 31.57
C GLU A 456 -39.71 -6.42 30.52
N ARG A 457 -40.10 -7.26 29.54
CA ARG A 457 -41.01 -6.89 28.45
C ARG A 457 -42.47 -7.13 28.84
N ALA A 458 -43.00 -6.29 29.71
CA ALA A 458 -44.34 -6.46 30.30
C ALA A 458 -45.48 -6.52 29.26
N ASP A 459 -45.37 -5.75 28.18
CA ASP A 459 -46.30 -5.73 27.05
C ASP A 459 -46.31 -7.07 26.30
N ILE A 460 -45.15 -7.65 26.05
CA ILE A 460 -45.00 -8.95 25.40
C ILE A 460 -45.45 -10.08 26.34
N VAL A 461 -45.11 -10.04 27.63
CA VAL A 461 -45.60 -11.03 28.61
C VAL A 461 -47.12 -11.00 28.68
N THR A 462 -47.72 -9.81 28.69
CA THR A 462 -49.19 -9.65 28.68
C THR A 462 -49.79 -10.23 27.41
N TYR A 463 -49.19 -9.95 26.24
CA TYR A 463 -49.64 -10.51 24.97
C TYR A 463 -49.56 -12.06 24.95
N LEU A 464 -48.44 -12.63 25.38
CA LEU A 464 -48.24 -14.08 25.40
C LEU A 464 -49.21 -14.78 26.36
N THR A 465 -49.38 -14.26 27.58
CA THR A 465 -50.15 -14.92 28.65
C THR A 465 -51.64 -14.62 28.59
N LYS A 466 -52.06 -13.40 28.21
CA LYS A 466 -53.48 -13.00 28.22
C LYS A 466 -54.14 -13.09 26.85
N GLU A 467 -53.47 -12.61 25.81
CA GLU A 467 -54.04 -12.62 24.45
C GLU A 467 -53.85 -13.99 23.78
N LEU A 468 -52.63 -14.54 23.81
CA LEU A 468 -52.34 -15.85 23.21
C LEU A 468 -52.56 -17.04 24.16
N ARG A 469 -52.71 -16.79 25.46
CA ARG A 469 -52.91 -17.81 26.50
C ARG A 469 -51.82 -18.89 26.52
N MET A 470 -50.59 -18.49 26.23
CA MET A 470 -49.41 -19.36 26.31
C MET A 470 -48.85 -19.28 27.74
N ASP A 471 -48.94 -20.39 28.48
CA ASP A 471 -48.34 -20.56 29.80
C ASP A 471 -47.07 -21.44 29.71
N ASP A 472 -46.35 -21.64 30.82
CA ASP A 472 -45.13 -22.47 30.79
C ASP A 472 -45.42 -23.93 30.37
N SER A 473 -46.60 -24.46 30.71
CA SER A 473 -47.01 -25.81 30.32
C SER A 473 -47.11 -25.98 28.80
N PHE A 474 -47.53 -24.93 28.10
CA PHE A 474 -47.60 -24.87 26.64
C PHE A 474 -46.23 -25.04 25.95
N PHE A 475 -45.15 -24.66 26.63
CA PHE A 475 -43.78 -24.74 26.11
C PHE A 475 -43.03 -26.00 26.59
N GLU A 476 -43.52 -26.68 27.63
CA GLU A 476 -42.94 -27.92 28.17
C GLU A 476 -43.41 -29.18 27.41
N SER A 477 -44.57 -29.13 26.73
CA SER A 477 -45.25 -30.34 26.25
C SER A 477 -44.74 -30.97 24.93
N LYS A 478 -43.64 -30.49 24.33
CA LYS A 478 -43.12 -31.01 23.03
C LYS A 478 -41.59 -31.12 22.94
N GLY A 479 -40.93 -31.43 24.05
CA GLY A 479 -39.51 -31.77 24.08
C GLY A 479 -39.26 -33.15 24.68
N GLN A 480 -39.58 -34.21 23.93
CA GLN A 480 -39.02 -35.57 24.11
C GLN A 480 -38.61 -36.13 22.76
#